data_AF-A0A1I0XXQ0-F1
#
_entry.id   AF-A0A1I0XXQ0-F1
#
_cell.length_a   1.000
_cell.length_b   1.000
_cell.length_c   1.000
_cell.angle_alpha   90.00
_cell.angle_beta   90.00
_cell.angle_gamma   90.00
#
_symmetry.space_group_name_H-M   'P 1'
#
loop_
_entity.id
_entity.type
_entity.pdbx_description
1 polymer ?
#
loop_
_entity_poly.entity_id
_entity_poly.type
_entity_poly.pdbx_seq_one_letter_code
_entity_poly.pdbx_strand_id
1 'polypeptide(L)'
;MMEKNAKIYVAGHQGMVGSAIVRELKRHGYENIITRTHKELDLINQVAVDNFFAEEKPDYVFWLQQKLAELWPTAKLWQILCTRI
;
A
#
# COMPACT_ATOMS: atom_id res chain seq x y z
N MET A 1 7.81 -2.35 -14.98
CA MET A 1 8.45 -3.16 -13.91
C MET A 1 8.74 -2.22 -12.75
N MET A 2 8.39 -2.56 -11.52
CA MET A 2 8.65 -1.67 -10.36
C MET A 2 10.14 -1.64 -10.05
N GLU A 3 10.67 -0.45 -9.73
CA GLU A 3 12.07 -0.30 -9.34
C GLU A 3 12.30 -0.87 -7.94
N LYS A 4 13.42 -1.59 -7.74
CA LYS A 4 13.72 -2.23 -6.45
C LYS A 4 13.91 -1.22 -5.31
N ASN A 5 14.34 -0.01 -5.64
CA ASN A 5 14.54 1.10 -4.72
C ASN A 5 13.30 1.98 -4.53
N ALA A 6 12.19 1.68 -5.20
CA ALA A 6 10.96 2.46 -5.06
C ALA A 6 10.43 2.37 -3.62
N LYS A 7 9.93 3.48 -3.09
CA LYS A 7 9.25 3.50 -1.80
C LYS A 7 7.85 2.92 -1.95
N ILE A 8 7.58 1.82 -1.26
CA ILE A 8 6.31 1.09 -1.35
C ILE A 8 5.59 1.19 -0.01
N TYR A 9 4.47 1.88 0.02
CA TYR A 9 3.61 1.91 1.22
C TYR A 9 2.60 0.76 1.18
N VAL A 10 2.51 -0.03 2.26
CA VAL A 10 1.52 -1.12 2.40
C VAL A 10 0.58 -0.82 3.56
N ALA A 11 -0.64 -0.39 3.22
CA ALA A 11 -1.72 -0.24 4.19
C ALA A 11 -2.30 -1.61 4.55
N GLY A 12 -2.62 -1.83 5.83
CA GLY A 12 -3.15 -3.12 6.29
C GLY A 12 -2.12 -4.25 6.35
N HIS A 13 -0.83 -3.92 6.48
CA HIS A 13 0.29 -4.88 6.49
C HIS A 13 0.22 -5.99 7.55
N GLN A 14 -0.55 -5.81 8.63
CA GLN A 14 -0.75 -6.82 9.67
C GLN A 14 -1.84 -7.85 9.33
N GLY A 15 -2.63 -7.61 8.28
CA GLY A 15 -3.67 -8.54 7.84
C GLY A 15 -3.11 -9.76 7.11
N MET A 16 -3.97 -10.74 6.84
CA MET A 16 -3.62 -11.98 6.13
C MET A 16 -3.00 -11.71 4.75
N VAL A 17 -3.58 -10.79 3.99
CA VAL A 17 -3.08 -10.43 2.64
C VAL A 17 -1.88 -9.47 2.73
N GLY A 18 -1.94 -8.48 3.62
CA GLY A 18 -0.87 -7.49 3.77
C GLY A 18 0.46 -8.09 4.21
N SER A 19 0.43 -9.01 5.16
CA SER A 19 1.64 -9.69 5.64
C SER A 19 2.28 -10.57 4.56
N ALA A 20 1.46 -11.23 3.73
CA ALA A 20 1.92 -12.00 2.59
C ALA A 20 2.58 -11.12 1.52
N ILE A 21 2.00 -9.95 1.21
CA ILE A 21 2.57 -8.98 0.26
C ILE A 21 3.90 -8.43 0.78
N VAL A 22 4.00 -8.05 2.05
CA VAL A 22 5.28 -7.58 2.62
C VAL A 22 6.34 -8.67 2.54
N ARG A 23 5.99 -9.93 2.83
CA ARG A 23 6.91 -11.08 2.71
C ARG A 23 7.36 -11.28 1.26
N GLU A 24 6.44 -11.16 0.31
CA GLU A 24 6.72 -11.28 -1.11
C GLU A 24 7.67 -10.17 -1.58
N LEU A 25 7.36 -8.91 -1.27
CA LEU A 25 8.20 -7.76 -1.64
C LEU A 25 9.62 -7.92 -1.09
N LYS A 26 9.77 -8.33 0.17
CA LYS A 26 11.09 -8.63 0.74
C LYS A 26 11.80 -9.75 -0.01
N ARG A 27 11.10 -10.83 -0.39
CA ARG A 27 11.67 -11.95 -1.15
C ARG A 27 12.15 -11.52 -2.55
N HIS A 28 11.46 -10.56 -3.16
CA HIS A 28 11.82 -10.01 -4.48
C HIS A 28 12.95 -8.95 -4.40
N GLY A 29 13.42 -8.62 -3.19
CA GLY A 29 14.52 -7.68 -2.97
C GLY A 29 14.09 -6.21 -2.96
N TYR A 30 12.83 -5.93 -2.59
CA TYR A 30 12.40 -4.58 -2.29
C TYR A 30 12.77 -4.24 -0.84
N GLU A 31 13.57 -3.19 -0.66
CA GLU A 31 14.09 -2.80 0.66
C GLU A 31 13.28 -1.64 1.27
N ASN A 32 12.74 -0.76 0.42
CA ASN A 32 12.07 0.47 0.82
C ASN A 32 10.57 0.29 1.05
N ILE A 33 10.20 -0.61 1.98
CA ILE A 33 8.81 -0.90 2.31
C ILE A 33 8.39 -0.10 3.55
N ILE A 34 7.40 0.78 3.37
CA ILE A 34 6.81 1.59 4.42
C ILE A 34 5.53 0.91 4.89
N THR A 35 5.39 0.76 6.20
CA THR A 35 4.19 0.20 6.82
C THR A 35 3.78 1.07 8.00
N ARG A 36 2.48 1.36 8.10
CA ARG A 36 1.90 2.04 9.26
C ARG A 36 0.78 1.19 9.83
N THR A 37 0.71 1.13 11.15
CA THR A 37 -0.42 0.56 11.88
C THR A 37 -1.57 1.57 11.88
N HIS A 38 -2.79 1.09 12.12
CA HIS A 38 -3.96 1.97 12.21
C HIS A 38 -3.84 3.03 13.34
N LYS A 39 -3.04 2.75 14.37
CA LYS A 39 -2.75 3.71 15.45
C LYS A 39 -1.78 4.82 15.01
N GLU A 40 -0.90 4.53 14.07
CA GLU A 40 0.10 5.49 13.55
C GLU A 40 -0.48 6.34 12.42
N LEU A 41 -1.34 5.76 11.60
CA LEU A 41 -2.02 6.47 10.52
C LEU A 41 -3.48 6.05 10.45
N ASP A 42 -4.35 6.96 10.86
CA ASP A 42 -5.79 6.84 10.61
C ASP A 42 -6.10 7.29 9.18
N LEU A 43 -6.40 6.32 8.33
CA LEU A 43 -6.74 6.55 6.92
C LEU A 43 -8.09 7.24 6.73
N ILE A 44 -8.91 7.37 7.79
CA ILE A 44 -10.15 8.15 7.77
C ILE A 44 -9.85 9.65 7.91
N ASN A 45 -8.78 9.99 8.63
CA ASN A 45 -8.38 11.38 8.84
C ASN A 45 -7.56 11.89 7.66
N GLN A 46 -8.20 12.68 6.82
CA GLN A 46 -7.59 13.23 5.60
C GLN A 46 -6.34 14.08 5.88
N VAL A 47 -6.32 14.87 6.95
CA VAL A 47 -5.15 15.70 7.32
C VAL A 47 -3.96 14.82 7.70
N ALA A 48 -4.20 13.71 8.41
CA ALA A 48 -3.14 12.78 8.78
C ALA A 48 -2.58 12.06 7.54
N VAL A 49 -3.43 11.70 6.59
CA VAL A 49 -3.04 11.12 5.31
C VAL A 49 -2.23 12.12 4.49
N ASP A 50 -2.71 13.35 4.32
CA ASP A 50 -2.02 14.37 3.53
C ASP A 50 -0.60 14.65 4.06
N ASN A 51 -0.46 14.76 5.39
CA ASN A 51 0.84 14.92 6.03
C ASN A 51 1.76 13.70 5.80
N PHE A 52 1.22 12.49 5.94
CA PHE A 52 1.98 11.25 5.70
C PHE A 52 2.48 11.16 4.25
N PHE A 53 1.62 11.47 3.27
CA PHE A 53 2.01 11.44 1.86
C PHE A 53 3.00 12.55 1.51
N ALA A 54 2.88 13.73 2.14
CA ALA A 54 3.82 14.84 1.96
C ALA A 54 5.22 14.53 2.51
N GLU A 55 5.31 13.82 3.63
CA GLU A 55 6.56 13.45 4.30
C GLU A 55 7.24 12.25 3.62
N GLU A 56 6.51 11.14 3.45
CA GLU A 56 7.10 9.87 3.02
C GLU A 56 7.26 9.77 1.51
N LYS A 57 6.35 10.39 0.75
CA LYS A 57 6.28 10.38 -0.73
C LYS A 57 6.49 8.97 -1.31
N PRO A 58 5.60 8.01 -1.01
CA PRO A 58 5.72 6.66 -1.56
C PRO A 58 5.49 6.66 -3.08
N ASP A 59 6.32 5.94 -3.83
CA ASP A 59 6.18 5.75 -5.28
C ASP A 59 5.01 4.80 -5.61
N TYR A 60 4.74 3.85 -4.72
CA TYR A 60 3.68 2.86 -4.88
C TYR A 60 2.92 2.68 -3.57
N VAL A 61 1.60 2.51 -3.66
CA VAL A 61 0.74 2.28 -2.49
C VAL A 61 -0.10 1.04 -2.69
N PHE A 62 0.01 0.08 -1.77
CA PHE A 62 -0.88 -1.07 -1.66
C PHE A 62 -1.94 -0.83 -0.59
N TRP A 63 -3.18 -0.68 -1.04
CA TRP A 63 -4.33 -0.52 -0.17
C TRP A 63 -5.11 -1.82 -0.04
N LEU A 64 -5.10 -2.43 1.14
CA LEU A 64 -5.76 -3.69 1.40
C LEU A 64 -6.85 -3.49 2.47
N GLN A 65 -8.07 -3.18 2.03
CA GLN A 65 -9.25 -3.18 2.88
C GLN A 65 -10.06 -4.46 2.65
N GLN A 66 -10.58 -5.07 3.73
CA GLN A 66 -11.41 -6.28 3.67
C GLN A 66 -12.79 -6.06 3.00
N LYS A 67 -13.18 -4.81 2.72
CA LYS A 67 -14.45 -4.47 2.07
C LYS A 67 -14.19 -3.73 0.76
N LEU A 68 -13.85 -4.45 -0.31
CA LEU A 68 -13.74 -3.84 -1.64
C LEU A 68 -14.06 -4.83 -2.75
N ALA A 69 -15.34 -5.12 -2.96
CA ALA A 69 -15.83 -5.74 -4.19
C ALA A 69 -16.82 -4.86 -4.96
N GLU A 70 -17.31 -3.74 -4.40
CA GLU A 70 -18.56 -3.14 -4.90
C GLU A 70 -18.48 -1.65 -5.30
N LEU A 71 -17.29 -1.06 -5.40
CA LEU A 71 -17.12 0.31 -5.91
C LEU A 71 -15.92 0.44 -6.85
N TRP A 72 -15.89 -0.35 -7.93
CA TRP A 72 -15.23 0.07 -9.18
C TRP A 72 -15.73 -0.76 -10.37
N PRO A 73 -16.51 -0.21 -11.33
CA PRO A 73 -17.28 -1.05 -12.25
C PRO A 73 -16.47 -1.73 -13.37
N THR A 74 -15.19 -1.42 -13.59
CA THR A 74 -14.48 -1.90 -14.79
C THR A 74 -12.97 -1.97 -14.61
N ALA A 75 -12.43 -3.17 -14.40
CA ALA A 75 -11.09 -3.65 -14.84
C ALA A 75 -10.88 -5.06 -14.23
N LYS A 76 -11.25 -6.14 -14.93
CA LYS A 76 -10.31 -6.98 -15.69
C LYS A 76 -8.96 -7.21 -14.97
N LEU A 77 -8.78 -8.44 -14.47
CA LEU A 77 -7.51 -9.11 -14.11
C LEU A 77 -6.77 -8.54 -12.88
N TRP A 78 -6.73 -9.33 -11.79
CA TRP A 78 -5.64 -9.46 -10.80
C TRP A 78 -4.51 -8.41 -10.81
N GLN A 79 -4.84 -7.12 -10.72
CA GLN A 79 -3.89 -6.04 -10.56
C GLN A 79 -4.01 -5.53 -9.14
N ILE A 80 -3.11 -6.08 -8.32
CA ILE A 80 -2.33 -5.30 -7.37
C ILE A 80 -2.30 -3.83 -7.86
N LEU A 81 -3.08 -2.97 -7.23
CA LEU A 81 -3.18 -1.54 -7.55
C LEU A 81 -1.87 -0.87 -7.15
N CYS A 82 -0.83 -1.04 -7.96
CA CYS A 82 0.34 -0.18 -8.00
C CYS A 82 -0.08 1.12 -8.71
N THR A 83 -0.79 2.01 -8.04
CA THR A 83 -0.90 3.38 -8.53
C THR A 83 0.44 4.05 -8.29
N ARG A 84 1.17 4.34 -9.37
CA ARG A 84 2.30 5.27 -9.32
C ARG A 84 1.69 6.65 -9.12
N ILE A 85 1.95 7.25 -7.95
CA ILE A 85 1.50 8.62 -7.65
C ILE A 85 2.23 9.60 -8.58
#